data_AF-A0AAU0QJW6-F1
#
_entry.id   AF-A0AAU0QJW6-F1
#
_cell.length_a   1.000
_cell.length_b   1.000
_cell.length_c   1.000
_cell.angle_alpha   90.00
_cell.angle_beta   90.00
_cell.angle_gamma   90.00
#
_symmetry.space_group_name_H-M   'P 1'
#
loop_
_entity.id
_entity.type
_entity.pdbx_description
1 polymer ?
#
loop_
_entity_poly.entity_id
_entity_poly.type
_entity_poly.pdbx_seq_one_letter_code
_entity_poly.pdbx_strand_id
1 'polypeptide(L)'
;MFYYKVSVKELIDEISYDYLCYNNLPDRYQNVIYSRVNACMVYTERLWIITLGVAVGAFPLMAALTTLYSQIFDDIPKKYMVHDLNIPFTEPETRFESPYFEIMFFYLTGCAATWFINYACEYVLVYFDTNSHFIFFQTI
;
A
#
# COMPACT_ATOMS: atom_id res chain seq x y z
N MET A 1 13.96 13.64 -6.85
CA MET A 1 12.65 14.17 -7.28
C MET A 1 12.35 15.43 -6.45
N PHE A 2 12.91 16.58 -6.84
CA PHE A 2 12.87 17.84 -6.05
C PHE A 2 12.64 19.08 -6.95
N TYR A 3 11.90 18.96 -8.04
CA TYR A 3 11.79 20.05 -9.02
C TYR A 3 10.54 20.94 -8.91
N TYR A 4 9.55 20.62 -8.07
CA TYR A 4 8.49 21.56 -7.71
C TYR A 4 8.09 21.35 -6.24
N LYS A 5 8.50 22.25 -5.35
CA LYS A 5 7.94 22.37 -3.99
C LYS A 5 6.68 23.25 -4.07
N VAL A 6 5.70 22.83 -4.86
CA VAL A 6 4.33 23.30 -4.58
C VAL A 6 3.96 22.64 -3.27
N SER A 7 3.49 23.42 -2.30
CA SER A 7 3.06 22.84 -1.03
C SER A 7 1.93 21.85 -1.33
N VAL A 8 1.93 20.66 -0.74
CA VAL A 8 0.85 19.67 -0.94
C VAL A 8 -0.52 20.31 -0.72
N LYS A 9 -0.58 21.28 0.21
CA LYS A 9 -1.77 22.10 0.45
C LYS A 9 -2.21 22.92 -0.76
N GLU A 10 -1.30 23.58 -1.46
CA GLU A 10 -1.63 24.41 -2.64
C GLU A 10 -2.20 23.55 -3.76
N LEU A 11 -1.66 22.34 -3.94
CA LEU A 11 -2.19 21.37 -4.90
C LEU A 11 -3.61 20.92 -4.52
N ILE A 12 -3.86 20.65 -3.23
CA ILE A 12 -5.18 20.27 -2.71
C ILE A 12 -6.17 21.43 -2.88
N ASP A 13 -5.74 22.67 -2.61
CA ASP A 13 -6.56 23.87 -2.75
C ASP A 13 -6.95 24.10 -4.23
N GLU A 14 -6.01 23.91 -5.17
CA GLU A 14 -6.27 23.98 -6.61
C GLU A 14 -7.25 22.89 -7.08
N ILE A 15 -7.05 21.64 -6.66
CA ILE A 15 -7.96 20.53 -6.96
C ILE A 15 -9.35 20.81 -6.40
N SER A 16 -9.45 21.33 -5.17
CA SER A 16 -10.72 21.67 -4.53
C SER A 16 -11.45 22.79 -5.27
N TYR A 17 -10.70 23.79 -5.76
CA TYR A 17 -11.23 24.87 -6.58
C TYR A 17 -11.77 24.35 -7.92
N ASP A 18 -11.06 23.45 -8.59
CA ASP A 18 -11.52 22.84 -9.84
C ASP A 18 -12.83 22.06 -9.64
N TYR A 19 -12.92 21.28 -8.55
CA TYR A 19 -14.16 20.58 -8.19
C TYR A 19 -15.33 21.54 -7.92
N LEU A 20 -15.07 22.68 -7.27
CA LEU A 20 -16.07 23.72 -7.05
C LEU A 20 -16.58 24.33 -8.37
N CYS A 21 -15.69 24.56 -9.32
CA CYS A 21 -16.07 25.08 -10.64
C CYS A 21 -16.97 24.11 -11.41
N TYR A 22 -16.81 22.79 -11.21
CA TYR A 22 -17.61 21.78 -11.90
C TYR A 22 -19.10 21.80 -11.52
N ASN A 23 -19.44 22.25 -10.31
CA ASN A 23 -20.83 22.37 -9.86
C ASN A 23 -21.63 23.40 -10.68
N ASN A 24 -20.95 24.38 -11.28
CA ASN A 24 -21.58 25.44 -12.08
C ASN A 24 -21.68 25.09 -13.57
N LEU A 25 -21.24 23.89 -13.99
CA LEU A 25 -21.32 23.45 -15.38
C LEU A 25 -22.71 22.88 -15.71
N PRO A 26 -23.16 22.97 -16.98
CA PRO A 26 -24.40 22.33 -17.42
C PRO A 26 -24.42 20.81 -17.18
N ASP A 27 -25.59 20.24 -16.87
CA ASP A 27 -25.81 18.83 -16.49
C ASP A 27 -25.12 17.80 -17.41
N ARG A 28 -25.04 18.10 -18.71
CA ARG A 28 -24.36 17.22 -19.70
C ARG A 28 -22.88 17.05 -19.37
N TYR A 29 -22.20 18.09 -18.91
CA TYR A 29 -20.78 18.05 -18.55
C TYR A 29 -20.56 17.47 -17.15
N GLN A 30 -21.47 17.73 -16.21
CA GLN A 30 -21.42 17.16 -14.86
C GLN A 30 -21.43 15.63 -14.88
N ASN A 31 -22.30 15.02 -15.70
CA ASN A 31 -22.36 13.56 -15.83
C ASN A 31 -21.04 12.94 -16.35
N VAL A 32 -20.38 13.62 -17.30
CA VAL A 32 -19.10 13.17 -17.83
C VAL A 32 -18.02 13.26 -16.74
N ILE A 33 -17.96 14.37 -16.02
CA ILE A 33 -16.99 14.58 -14.94
C ILE A 33 -17.19 13.54 -13.83
N TYR A 34 -18.44 13.34 -13.38
CA TYR A 34 -18.76 12.35 -12.35
C TYR A 34 -18.31 10.93 -12.73
N SER A 35 -18.55 10.53 -13.98
CA SER A 35 -18.12 9.21 -14.48
C SER A 35 -16.59 9.05 -14.47
N ARG A 36 -15.85 10.13 -14.76
CA ARG A 36 -14.38 10.13 -14.80
C ARG A 36 -13.77 10.16 -13.41
N VAL A 37 -14.34 10.96 -12.49
CA VAL A 37 -13.92 11.04 -11.09
C VAL A 37 -14.14 9.69 -10.41
N ASN A 38 -15.31 9.08 -10.61
CA ASN A 38 -15.61 7.76 -10.05
C ASN A 38 -14.71 6.66 -10.64
N ALA A 39 -14.47 6.69 -11.95
CA ALA A 39 -13.52 5.77 -12.57
C ALA A 39 -12.09 5.98 -12.02
N CYS A 40 -11.66 7.23 -11.83
CA CYS A 40 -10.35 7.55 -11.27
C CYS A 40 -10.20 6.99 -9.85
N MET A 41 -11.20 7.18 -8.98
CA MET A 41 -11.20 6.62 -7.63
C MET A 41 -11.14 5.08 -7.68
N VAL A 42 -12.02 4.44 -8.45
CA VAL A 42 -12.07 2.97 -8.50
C VAL A 42 -10.80 2.36 -9.08
N TYR A 43 -10.29 2.88 -10.20
CA TYR A 43 -9.11 2.30 -10.85
C TYR A 43 -7.84 2.68 -10.12
N THR A 44 -7.65 3.95 -9.78
CA THR A 44 -6.40 4.38 -9.16
C THR A 44 -6.30 3.84 -7.74
N GLU A 45 -7.33 3.96 -6.90
CA GLU A 45 -7.20 3.60 -5.48
C GLU A 45 -7.18 2.08 -5.28
N ARG A 46 -8.13 1.36 -5.90
CA ARG A 46 -8.23 -0.08 -5.67
C ARG A 46 -7.06 -0.82 -6.30
N LEU A 47 -6.68 -0.48 -7.53
CA LEU A 47 -5.52 -1.12 -8.16
C LEU A 47 -4.22 -0.73 -7.46
N TRP A 48 -4.11 0.49 -6.94
CA TRP A 48 -2.92 0.90 -6.21
C TRP A 48 -2.76 0.16 -4.89
N ILE A 49 -3.82 0.03 -4.09
CA ILE A 49 -3.80 -0.75 -2.84
C ILE A 49 -3.48 -2.22 -3.14
N ILE A 50 -4.07 -2.79 -4.20
CA ILE A 50 -3.77 -4.18 -4.62
C ILE A 50 -2.30 -4.30 -5.04
N THR A 51 -1.78 -3.36 -5.82
CA THR A 51 -0.39 -3.36 -6.30
C THR A 51 0.58 -3.25 -5.13
N LEU A 52 0.33 -2.35 -4.18
CA LEU A 52 1.11 -2.23 -2.94
C LEU A 52 1.03 -3.51 -2.11
N GLY A 53 -0.16 -4.09 -1.97
CA GLY A 53 -0.37 -5.33 -1.22
C GLY A 53 0.40 -6.50 -1.83
N VAL A 54 0.39 -6.63 -3.16
CA VAL A 54 1.17 -7.66 -3.87
C VAL A 54 2.67 -7.41 -3.74
N ALA A 55 3.13 -6.17 -3.93
CA ALA A 55 4.55 -5.84 -3.86
C ALA A 55 5.15 -6.07 -2.46
N VAL A 56 4.45 -5.64 -1.41
CA VAL A 56 4.89 -5.82 -0.02
C VAL A 56 4.70 -7.27 0.44
N GLY A 57 3.60 -7.91 0.03
CA GLY A 57 3.26 -9.27 0.40
C GLY A 57 4.06 -10.34 -0.33
N ALA A 58 4.67 -10.03 -1.48
CA ALA A 58 5.40 -11.01 -2.29
C ALA A 58 6.49 -11.74 -1.48
N PHE A 59 7.31 -11.03 -0.72
CA PHE A 59 8.41 -11.65 0.03
C PHE A 59 7.91 -12.49 1.23
N PRO A 60 7.04 -11.98 2.12
CA PRO A 60 6.54 -12.77 3.24
C PRO A 60 5.70 -13.97 2.79
N LEU A 61 4.84 -13.80 1.78
CA LEU A 61 4.02 -14.88 1.25
C LEU A 61 4.87 -15.96 0.60
N MET A 62 5.87 -15.57 -0.20
CA MET A 62 6.76 -16.54 -0.85
C MET A 62 7.51 -17.36 0.19
N ALA A 63 8.10 -16.73 1.22
CA ALA A 63 8.80 -17.42 2.29
C ALA A 63 7.89 -18.35 3.11
N ALA A 64 6.66 -17.91 3.40
CA ALA A 64 5.68 -18.72 4.11
C ALA A 64 5.25 -19.95 3.29
N LEU A 65 4.94 -19.75 2.01
CA LEU A 65 4.49 -20.82 1.11
C LEU A 65 5.59 -21.84 0.84
N THR A 66 6.83 -21.41 0.61
CA THR A 66 7.95 -22.34 0.37
C THR A 66 8.34 -23.10 1.63
N THR A 67 8.31 -22.44 2.79
CA THR A 67 8.51 -23.12 4.08
C THR A 67 7.41 -24.16 4.31
N LEU A 68 6.14 -23.78 4.13
CA LEU A 68 5.02 -24.70 4.33
C LEU A 68 5.07 -25.88 3.34
N TYR A 69 5.39 -25.62 2.07
CA TYR A 69 5.57 -26.67 1.07
C TYR A 69 6.68 -27.64 1.48
N SER A 70 7.85 -27.13 1.87
CA SER A 70 8.98 -27.97 2.28
C SER A 70 8.68 -28.80 3.53
N GLN A 71 7.92 -28.25 4.49
CA GLN A 71 7.51 -29.00 5.68
C GLN A 71 6.53 -30.15 5.37
N ILE A 72 5.74 -30.04 4.30
CA ILE A 72 4.72 -31.03 3.95
C ILE A 72 5.22 -32.07 2.95
N PHE A 73 6.09 -31.67 2.02
CA PHE A 73 6.42 -32.48 0.84
C PHE A 73 7.89 -32.91 0.75
N ASP A 74 8.82 -32.29 1.50
CA ASP A 74 10.23 -32.68 1.44
C ASP A 74 10.58 -33.71 2.52
N ASP A 75 11.39 -34.72 2.16
CA ASP A 75 11.92 -35.73 3.10
C ASP A 75 12.82 -35.10 4.18
N ILE A 76 13.43 -33.94 3.89
CA ILE A 76 14.23 -33.16 4.83
C ILE A 76 13.64 -31.74 4.87
N PRO A 77 12.89 -31.39 5.93
CA PRO A 77 12.18 -30.12 5.98
C PRO A 77 13.15 -28.93 6.08
N LYS A 78 12.97 -27.95 5.20
CA LYS A 78 13.76 -26.70 5.17
C LYS A 78 12.89 -25.49 5.46
N LYS A 79 13.49 -24.49 6.09
CA LYS A 79 12.86 -23.18 6.35
C LYS A 79 13.44 -22.15 5.40
N TYR A 80 12.59 -21.27 4.87
CA TYR A 80 12.99 -20.21 3.95
C TYR A 80 12.73 -18.85 4.60
N MET A 81 13.75 -17.99 4.65
CA MET A 81 13.64 -16.64 5.20
C MET A 81 13.12 -15.66 4.14
N VAL A 82 12.36 -14.66 4.59
CA VAL A 82 11.83 -13.55 3.76
C VAL A 82 12.94 -12.76 3.08
N HIS A 83 14.05 -12.54 3.80
CA HIS A 83 15.26 -11.92 3.30
C HIS A 83 16.47 -12.72 3.78
N ASP A 84 17.47 -12.87 2.92
CA ASP A 84 18.76 -13.46 3.29
C ASP A 84 19.52 -12.53 4.23
N LEU A 85 19.26 -12.68 5.53
CA LEU A 85 20.00 -12.00 6.57
C LEU A 85 21.09 -12.93 7.10
N ASN A 86 22.33 -12.46 7.03
CA ASN A 86 23.46 -13.14 7.64
C ASN A 86 23.60 -12.66 9.09
N ILE A 87 23.65 -13.60 10.04
CA ILE A 87 23.96 -13.29 11.42
C ILE A 87 25.47 -13.03 11.51
N PRO A 88 25.91 -11.84 11.95
CA PRO A 88 27.33 -11.60 12.13
C PRO A 88 27.87 -12.52 13.24
N PHE A 89 29.03 -13.14 12.99
CA PHE A 89 29.74 -14.03 13.92
C PHE A 89 29.05 -15.36 14.24
N THR A 90 28.18 -15.87 13.36
CA THR A 90 27.57 -17.21 13.51
C THR A 90 27.58 -17.99 12.20
N GLU A 91 27.47 -19.32 12.29
CA GLU A 91 27.40 -20.17 11.11
C GLU A 91 26.14 -19.86 10.26
N PRO A 92 26.21 -19.91 8.92
CA PRO A 92 25.10 -19.49 8.05
C PRO A 92 23.80 -20.27 8.26
N GLU A 93 23.87 -21.50 8.75
CA GLU A 93 22.72 -22.39 8.97
C GLU A 93 21.92 -22.00 10.23
N THR A 94 22.54 -21.37 11.23
CA THR A 94 21.88 -21.05 12.52
C THR A 94 20.76 -20.02 12.39
N ARG A 95 20.69 -19.30 11.25
CA ARG A 95 19.58 -18.39 10.94
C ARG A 95 18.24 -19.10 10.75
N PHE A 96 18.25 -20.40 10.48
CA PHE A 96 17.04 -21.21 10.35
C PHE A 96 16.64 -21.91 11.66
N GLU A 97 17.49 -21.83 12.69
CA GLU A 97 17.21 -22.42 13.99
C GLU A 97 16.16 -21.60 14.76
N SER A 98 15.31 -22.32 15.49
CA SER A 98 14.37 -21.70 16.42
C SER A 98 15.13 -21.29 17.68
N PRO A 99 14.85 -20.12 18.30
CA PRO A 99 13.75 -19.19 18.05
C PRO A 99 14.06 -18.04 17.07
N TYR A 100 15.30 -17.96 16.57
CA TYR A 100 15.75 -16.81 15.78
C TYR A 100 14.95 -16.65 14.48
N PHE A 101 14.70 -17.76 13.79
CA PHE A 101 13.92 -17.77 12.56
C PHE A 101 12.53 -17.15 12.75
N GLU A 102 11.79 -17.58 13.77
CA GLU A 102 10.42 -17.10 14.00
C GLU A 102 10.41 -15.62 14.38
N ILE A 103 11.33 -15.19 15.25
CA ILE A 103 11.46 -13.78 15.66
C ILE A 103 11.74 -12.89 14.45
N MET A 104 12.69 -13.29 13.61
CA MET A 104 13.05 -12.52 12.41
C MET A 104 11.92 -12.51 11.38
N PHE A 105 11.20 -13.62 11.22
CA PHE A 105 10.04 -13.68 10.35
C PHE A 105 8.95 -12.70 10.78
N PHE A 106 8.59 -12.68 12.08
CA PHE A 106 7.62 -11.72 12.61
C PHE A 106 8.10 -10.27 12.52
N TYR A 107 9.39 -10.03 12.80
CA TYR A 107 9.97 -8.69 12.69
C TYR A 107 9.89 -8.15 11.26
N LEU A 108 10.37 -8.92 10.27
CA LEU A 108 10.36 -8.51 8.87
C LEU A 108 8.94 -8.35 8.33
N THR A 109 8.04 -9.26 8.70
CA THR A 109 6.62 -9.15 8.34
C THR A 109 5.98 -7.91 8.97
N GLY A 110 6.33 -7.58 10.22
CA GLY A 110 5.90 -6.36 10.90
C GLY A 110 6.41 -5.08 10.25
N CYS A 111 7.68 -5.06 9.82
CA CYS A 111 8.25 -3.94 9.05
C CYS A 111 7.53 -3.77 7.71
N ALA A 112 7.30 -4.87 6.99
CA ALA A 112 6.53 -4.87 5.74
C ALA A 112 5.11 -4.33 5.95
N ALA A 113 4.41 -4.78 7.00
CA ALA A 113 3.09 -4.28 7.34
C ALA A 113 3.09 -2.78 7.69
N THR A 114 4.10 -2.30 8.41
CA THR A 114 4.23 -0.88 8.75
C THR A 114 4.49 -0.03 7.51
N TRP A 115 5.31 -0.51 6.57
CA TRP A 115 5.48 0.10 5.25
C TRP A 115 4.16 0.16 4.49
N PHE A 116 3.44 -0.97 4.40
CA PHE A 116 2.13 -1.01 3.75
C PHE A 116 1.14 -0.03 4.37
N ILE A 117 1.05 0.03 5.70
CA ILE A 117 0.17 0.96 6.41
C ILE A 117 0.58 2.40 6.14
N ASN A 118 1.87 2.73 6.15
CA ASN A 118 2.33 4.09 5.90
C ASN A 118 1.90 4.56 4.50
N TYR A 119 2.21 3.77 3.47
CA TYR A 119 1.79 4.11 2.12
C TYR A 119 0.27 4.11 1.99
N ALA A 120 -0.43 3.08 2.46
CA ALA A 120 -1.89 3.03 2.37
C ALA A 120 -2.58 4.19 3.12
N CYS A 121 -2.06 4.58 4.29
CA CYS A 121 -2.63 5.66 5.10
C CYS A 121 -2.36 7.05 4.51
N GLU A 122 -1.20 7.28 3.88
CA GLU A 122 -0.97 8.51 3.11
C GLU A 122 -2.02 8.69 2.01
N TYR A 123 -2.42 7.61 1.31
CA TYR A 123 -3.50 7.66 0.32
C TYR A 123 -4.89 7.84 0.95
N VAL A 124 -5.17 7.21 2.11
CA VAL A 124 -6.47 7.32 2.80
C VAL A 124 -6.69 8.69 3.46
N LEU A 125 -5.64 9.34 3.96
CA LEU A 125 -5.75 10.70 4.53
C LEU A 125 -6.02 11.75 3.45
N VAL A 126 -5.35 11.66 2.30
CA VAL A 126 -5.70 12.47 1.12
C VAL A 126 -7.15 12.22 0.69
N TYR A 127 -7.60 10.96 0.76
CA TYR A 127 -8.98 10.58 0.45
C TYR A 127 -10.02 11.19 1.41
N PHE A 128 -9.80 11.18 2.73
CA PHE A 128 -10.73 11.77 3.70
C PHE A 128 -10.84 13.28 3.55
N ASP A 129 -9.72 13.97 3.29
CA ASP A 129 -9.74 15.41 3.04
C ASP A 129 -10.58 15.71 1.78
N THR A 130 -10.30 15.01 0.67
CA THR A 130 -10.99 15.20 -0.61
C THR A 130 -12.49 14.83 -0.54
N ASN A 131 -12.86 13.75 0.16
CA ASN A 131 -14.26 13.33 0.31
C ASN A 131 -15.04 14.13 1.35
N SER A 132 -14.40 14.64 2.40
CA SER A 132 -15.10 15.50 3.38
C SER A 132 -15.56 16.80 2.71
N HIS A 133 -14.79 17.33 1.77
CA HIS A 133 -15.22 18.41 0.89
C HIS A 133 -16.33 17.95 -0.08
N PHE A 134 -16.19 16.78 -0.72
CA PHE A 134 -17.20 16.26 -1.65
C PHE A 134 -18.58 15.99 -1.01
N ILE A 135 -18.62 15.48 0.23
CA ILE A 135 -19.85 15.20 0.98
C ILE A 135 -20.50 16.50 1.49
N PHE A 136 -19.71 17.50 1.87
CA PHE A 136 -20.25 18.82 2.23
C PHE A 136 -20.96 19.49 1.04
N PHE A 137 -20.49 19.25 -0.19
CA PHE A 137 -21.10 19.78 -1.42
C PHE A 137 -22.30 18.97 -1.95
N GLN A 138 -22.56 17.77 -1.45
CA GLN A 138 -23.82 17.04 -1.74
C GLN A 138 -25.00 17.50 -0.87
N THR A 139 -24.77 18.30 0.18
CA THR A 139 -25.79 18.65 1.18
C THR A 139 -26.24 20.12 1.13
N ILE A 140 -25.77 20.89 0.14
CA ILE A 140 -26.18 22.28 -0.14
C ILE A 140 -26.68 22.36 -1.58
#